data_AF-A0A7K3GIT1-F1
#
_entry.id   AF-A0A7K3GIT1-F1
#
_cell.length_a   1.000
_cell.length_b   1.000
_cell.length_c   1.000
_cell.angle_alpha   90.00
_cell.angle_beta   90.00
_cell.angle_gamma   90.00
#
_symmetry.space_group_name_H-M   'P 1'
#
loop_
_entity.id
_entity.type
_entity.pdbx_description
1 polymer ?
#
loop_
_entity_poly.entity_id
_entity_poly.type
_entity_poly.pdbx_seq_one_letter_code
_entity_poly.pdbx_strand_id
1 'polypeptide(L)'
;MTHVNRPAPDSPLPTASALASKARDFRLRMAVIDCETDAALDRTRDRHGRTVHADAAAAARAHRDQAALEAYATHLAPHAEALLDAARLALDELPPARHLTGWRAVLDGLASSAAEIRRALDRPAAPGSPAERAQHAALWPHLTAWADHSPIASNLADQRDGHHYKAPLSDEEQQLWTARARAAQTRGALELTESWYAADGQPITLAYLVGDDDSTVVALRGDPGVPGWQVIGHFAHEYEAGKALPAPVPPGVLRSDISRFNRPAPAPELSLQDLIRDVVEGHSAGDASNALLGAVQRGYAAGPMVRLQELLETSSQFASALETVQGRQIAARLSALGRQIEFLTREVEEAAEDLGATVAVLPPHRTPVLRTRPRPAVDTTPPAPPPRASMTARHR
;
A
#
# COMPACT_ATOMS: atom_id res chain seq x y z
N MET A 1 22.63 -20.15 -43.21
CA MET A 1 23.81 -20.06 -42.33
C MET A 1 23.84 -18.65 -41.75
N THR A 2 23.34 -18.49 -40.54
CA THR A 2 23.14 -17.18 -39.90
C THR A 2 23.96 -17.19 -38.61
N HIS A 3 24.86 -16.22 -38.49
CA HIS A 3 25.86 -16.09 -37.43
C HIS A 3 25.21 -16.08 -36.04
N VAL A 4 25.59 -17.06 -35.21
CA VAL A 4 25.39 -17.03 -33.77
C VAL A 4 26.36 -15.99 -33.19
N ASN A 5 25.81 -14.87 -32.72
CA ASN A 5 26.58 -13.84 -32.03
C ASN A 5 26.88 -14.36 -30.62
N ARG A 6 28.06 -14.96 -30.43
CA ARG A 6 28.59 -15.31 -29.10
C ARG A 6 28.93 -14.00 -28.38
N PRO A 7 28.46 -13.75 -27.15
CA PRO A 7 28.91 -12.59 -26.39
C PRO A 7 30.40 -12.76 -26.02
N ALA A 8 31.14 -11.66 -26.08
CA ALA A 8 32.55 -11.58 -25.74
C ALA A 8 32.79 -11.91 -24.24
N PRO A 9 33.89 -12.59 -23.87
CA PRO A 9 34.11 -13.12 -22.52
C PRO A 9 34.51 -12.07 -21.45
N ASP A 10 34.59 -10.78 -21.76
CA ASP A 10 35.14 -9.75 -20.85
C ASP A 10 34.15 -8.61 -20.48
N SER A 11 32.84 -8.86 -20.55
CA SER A 11 31.89 -7.91 -19.94
C SER A 11 31.86 -8.13 -18.43
N PRO A 12 32.12 -7.11 -17.59
CA PRO A 12 32.00 -7.26 -16.15
C PRO A 12 30.59 -7.73 -15.81
N LEU A 13 30.49 -8.73 -14.92
CA LEU A 13 29.21 -9.20 -14.42
C LEU A 13 28.42 -7.99 -13.88
N PRO A 14 27.11 -7.89 -14.20
CA PRO A 14 26.29 -6.79 -13.70
C PRO A 14 26.35 -6.75 -12.16
N THR A 15 26.55 -5.57 -11.59
CA THR A 15 26.53 -5.38 -10.14
C THR A 15 25.13 -5.65 -9.55
N ALA A 16 25.03 -5.96 -8.26
CA ALA A 16 23.75 -6.21 -7.60
C ALA A 16 22.79 -5.02 -7.78
N SER A 17 23.30 -3.80 -7.59
CA SER A 17 22.59 -2.55 -7.85
C SER A 17 22.07 -2.41 -9.29
N ALA A 18 22.82 -2.88 -10.30
CA ALA A 18 22.36 -2.86 -11.69
C ALA A 18 21.22 -3.85 -11.93
N LEU A 19 21.30 -5.05 -11.33
CA LEU A 19 20.24 -6.06 -11.39
C LEU A 19 18.97 -5.59 -10.67
N ALA A 20 19.12 -5.01 -9.48
CA ALA A 20 18.04 -4.41 -8.69
C ALA A 20 17.34 -3.28 -9.45
N SER A 21 18.11 -2.44 -10.17
CA SER A 21 17.55 -1.38 -11.03
C SER A 21 16.65 -1.95 -12.13
N LYS A 22 17.02 -3.07 -12.75
CA LYS A 22 16.22 -3.73 -13.80
C LYS A 22 14.92 -4.33 -13.26
N ALA A 23 14.97 -4.96 -12.09
CA ALA A 23 13.77 -5.41 -11.39
C ALA A 23 12.85 -4.24 -11.02
N ARG A 24 13.43 -3.12 -10.57
CA ARG A 24 12.69 -1.89 -10.28
C ARG A 24 12.00 -1.33 -11.53
N ASP A 25 12.69 -1.26 -12.67
CA ASP A 25 12.12 -0.79 -13.94
C ASP A 25 10.90 -1.63 -14.34
N PHE A 26 11.01 -2.96 -14.27
CA PHE A 26 9.89 -3.86 -14.53
C PHE A 26 8.71 -3.59 -13.59
N ARG A 27 8.97 -3.47 -12.27
CA ARG A 27 7.92 -3.19 -11.28
C ARG A 27 7.23 -1.84 -11.52
N LEU A 28 7.99 -0.81 -11.90
CA LEU A 28 7.43 0.50 -12.26
C LEU A 28 6.52 0.39 -13.48
N ARG A 29 6.90 -0.38 -14.50
CA ARG A 29 6.04 -0.65 -15.66
C ARG A 29 4.78 -1.41 -15.29
N MET A 30 4.88 -2.43 -14.43
CA MET A 30 3.71 -3.14 -13.91
C MET A 30 2.74 -2.21 -13.19
N ALA A 31 3.24 -1.25 -12.40
CA ALA A 31 2.39 -0.26 -11.73
C ALA A 31 1.69 0.70 -12.72
N VAL A 32 2.35 1.09 -13.82
CA VAL A 32 1.73 1.90 -14.88
C VAL A 32 0.62 1.10 -15.58
N ILE A 33 0.91 -0.15 -15.97
CA ILE A 33 -0.05 -1.06 -16.60
C ILE A 33 -1.27 -1.30 -15.70
N ASP A 34 -1.05 -1.48 -14.40
CA ASP A 34 -2.11 -1.62 -13.38
C ASP A 34 -3.03 -0.39 -13.36
N CYS A 35 -2.46 0.82 -13.28
CA CYS A 35 -3.24 2.06 -13.30
C CYS A 35 -4.01 2.27 -14.61
N GLU A 36 -3.39 1.98 -15.76
CA GLU A 36 -4.05 2.09 -17.07
C GLU A 36 -5.20 1.08 -17.21
N THR A 37 -5.00 -0.13 -16.69
CA THR A 37 -6.03 -1.18 -16.65
C THR A 37 -7.18 -0.77 -15.75
N ASP A 38 -6.90 -0.28 -14.54
CA ASP A 38 -7.93 0.18 -13.61
C ASP A 38 -8.78 1.28 -14.23
N ALA A 39 -8.14 2.29 -14.84
CA ALA A 39 -8.83 3.36 -15.54
C ALA A 39 -9.66 2.87 -16.74
N ALA A 40 -9.18 1.85 -17.47
CA ALA A 40 -9.93 1.23 -18.55
C ALA A 40 -11.14 0.45 -18.02
N LEU A 41 -10.98 -0.33 -16.95
CA LEU A 41 -12.04 -1.10 -16.30
C LEU A 41 -13.11 -0.19 -15.69
N ASP A 42 -12.73 0.94 -15.10
CA ASP A 42 -13.70 1.89 -14.54
C ASP A 42 -14.64 2.46 -15.59
N ARG A 43 -14.16 2.69 -16.82
CA ARG A 43 -15.04 3.11 -17.94
C ARG A 43 -16.03 2.04 -18.38
N THR A 44 -15.82 0.79 -17.96
CA THR A 44 -16.73 -0.34 -18.25
C THR A 44 -17.76 -0.55 -17.15
N ARG A 45 -17.67 0.20 -16.04
CA ARG A 45 -18.54 0.06 -14.86
C ARG A 45 -19.61 1.14 -14.81
N ASP A 46 -20.77 0.80 -14.24
CA ASP A 46 -21.78 1.79 -13.86
C ASP A 46 -21.34 2.57 -12.60
N ARG A 47 -22.14 3.56 -12.20
CA ARG A 47 -21.91 4.35 -10.97
C ARG A 47 -21.89 3.53 -9.67
N HIS A 48 -22.33 2.28 -9.73
CA HIS A 48 -22.37 1.33 -8.61
C HIS A 48 -21.25 0.29 -8.71
N GLY A 49 -20.31 0.42 -9.65
CA GLY A 49 -19.19 -0.50 -9.84
C GLY A 49 -19.53 -1.78 -10.62
N ARG A 50 -20.74 -1.93 -11.16
CA ARG A 50 -21.13 -3.12 -11.95
C ARG A 50 -20.61 -3.02 -13.37
N THR A 51 -19.95 -4.06 -13.87
CA THR A 51 -19.48 -4.12 -15.26
C THR A 51 -20.66 -4.17 -16.24
N VAL A 52 -20.84 -3.10 -17.02
CA VAL A 52 -21.89 -2.96 -18.06
C VAL A 52 -21.36 -3.23 -19.48
N HIS A 53 -20.03 -3.17 -19.68
CA HIS A 53 -19.39 -3.43 -20.98
C HIS A 53 -18.39 -4.60 -20.87
N ALA A 54 -18.91 -5.83 -20.88
CA ALA A 54 -18.11 -7.05 -20.67
C ALA A 54 -17.00 -7.24 -21.72
N ASP A 55 -17.29 -6.98 -23.00
CA ASP A 55 -16.30 -7.14 -24.07
C ASP A 55 -15.14 -6.12 -23.95
N ALA A 56 -15.45 -4.87 -23.59
CA ALA A 56 -14.44 -3.85 -23.34
C ALA A 56 -13.58 -4.19 -22.12
N ALA A 57 -14.18 -4.76 -21.06
CA ALA A 57 -13.45 -5.23 -19.89
C ALA A 57 -12.52 -6.41 -20.23
N ALA A 58 -12.97 -7.33 -21.08
CA ALA A 58 -12.13 -8.44 -21.56
C ALA A 58 -10.96 -7.95 -22.43
N ALA A 59 -11.19 -6.97 -23.31
CA ALA A 59 -10.15 -6.35 -24.12
C ALA A 59 -9.10 -5.62 -23.27
N ALA A 60 -9.52 -4.89 -22.24
CA ALA A 60 -8.61 -4.23 -21.30
C ALA A 60 -7.69 -5.23 -20.58
N ARG A 61 -8.24 -6.38 -20.13
CA ARG A 61 -7.44 -7.45 -19.51
C ARG A 61 -6.47 -8.11 -20.49
N ALA A 62 -6.91 -8.39 -21.72
CA ALA A 62 -6.03 -8.96 -22.74
C ALA A 62 -4.85 -8.03 -23.08
N HIS A 63 -5.10 -6.72 -23.19
CA HIS A 63 -4.06 -5.72 -23.40
C HIS A 63 -3.07 -5.66 -22.22
N ARG A 64 -3.59 -5.66 -20.99
CA ARG A 64 -2.79 -5.72 -19.76
C ARG A 64 -1.85 -6.93 -19.75
N ASP A 65 -2.38 -8.12 -20.02
CA ASP A 65 -1.62 -9.36 -19.95
C ASP A 65 -0.49 -9.38 -21.00
N GLN A 66 -0.76 -8.88 -22.20
CA GLN A 66 0.25 -8.70 -23.24
C GLN A 66 1.33 -7.68 -22.83
N ALA A 67 0.92 -6.47 -22.39
CA ALA A 67 1.85 -5.41 -22.02
C ALA A 67 2.77 -5.83 -20.86
N ALA A 68 2.25 -6.60 -19.90
CA ALA A 68 3.03 -7.13 -18.79
C ALA A 68 4.08 -8.15 -19.23
N LEU A 69 3.73 -9.03 -20.18
CA LEU A 69 4.67 -9.98 -20.76
C LEU A 69 5.80 -9.28 -21.52
N GLU A 70 5.46 -8.27 -22.34
CA GLU A 70 6.43 -7.45 -23.07
C GLU A 70 7.38 -6.70 -22.12
N ALA A 71 6.84 -6.13 -21.03
CA ALA A 71 7.62 -5.46 -20.01
C ALA A 71 8.59 -6.42 -19.31
N TYR A 72 8.14 -7.64 -18.96
CA TYR A 72 9.00 -8.66 -18.36
C TYR A 72 10.12 -9.08 -19.32
N ALA A 73 9.78 -9.42 -20.56
CA ALA A 73 10.73 -9.85 -21.57
C ALA A 73 11.82 -8.80 -21.84
N THR A 74 11.44 -7.52 -21.83
CA THR A 74 12.35 -6.41 -22.10
C THR A 74 13.24 -6.06 -20.91
N HIS A 75 12.65 -5.97 -19.72
CA HIS A 75 13.34 -5.36 -18.58
C HIS A 75 13.94 -6.37 -17.60
N LEU A 76 13.33 -7.55 -17.44
CA LEU A 76 13.68 -8.48 -16.36
C LEU A 76 14.17 -9.84 -16.85
N ALA A 77 13.63 -10.39 -17.93
CA ALA A 77 14.00 -11.72 -18.42
C ALA A 77 15.52 -11.92 -18.63
N PRO A 78 16.30 -10.95 -19.17
CA PRO A 78 17.75 -11.10 -19.33
C PRO A 78 18.53 -11.12 -18.01
N HIS A 79 17.91 -10.68 -16.91
CA HIS A 79 18.58 -10.41 -15.63
C HIS A 79 18.02 -11.24 -14.46
N ALA A 80 16.89 -11.94 -14.65
CA ALA A 80 16.17 -12.64 -13.59
C ALA A 80 17.00 -13.72 -12.89
N GLU A 81 17.72 -14.56 -13.66
CA GLU A 81 18.55 -15.63 -13.08
C GLU A 81 19.73 -15.05 -12.27
N ALA A 82 20.47 -14.10 -12.86
CA ALA A 82 21.59 -13.44 -12.17
C ALA A 82 21.15 -12.74 -10.88
N LEU A 83 19.96 -12.12 -10.87
CA LEU A 83 19.40 -11.50 -9.67
C LEU A 83 19.08 -12.55 -8.58
N LEU A 84 18.47 -13.68 -8.96
CA LEU A 84 18.14 -14.75 -8.01
C LEU A 84 19.40 -15.40 -7.42
N ASP A 85 20.42 -15.61 -8.24
CA ASP A 85 21.69 -16.17 -7.78
C ASP A 85 22.40 -15.23 -6.81
N ALA A 86 22.44 -13.92 -7.12
CA ALA A 86 22.98 -12.92 -6.21
C ALA A 86 22.20 -12.87 -4.88
N ALA A 87 20.87 -12.91 -4.93
CA ALA A 87 20.02 -12.91 -3.75
C ALA A 87 20.20 -14.16 -2.88
N ARG A 88 20.33 -15.35 -3.49
CA ARG A 88 20.58 -16.61 -2.77
C ARG A 88 21.93 -16.61 -2.06
N LEU A 89 22.98 -16.19 -2.76
CA LEU A 89 24.31 -16.06 -2.16
C LEU A 89 24.30 -15.13 -0.95
N ALA A 90 23.69 -13.95 -1.09
CA ALA A 90 23.56 -13.01 0.02
C ALA A 90 22.75 -13.59 1.19
N LEU A 91 21.67 -14.33 0.88
CA LEU A 91 20.81 -14.95 1.88
C LEU A 91 21.53 -16.03 2.71
N ASP A 92 22.45 -16.78 2.10
CA ASP A 92 23.24 -17.80 2.79
C ASP A 92 24.32 -17.21 3.72
N GLU A 93 24.69 -15.95 3.52
CA GLU A 93 25.64 -15.20 4.36
C GLU A 93 24.96 -14.50 5.54
N LEU A 94 23.62 -14.42 5.59
CA LEU A 94 22.89 -13.73 6.65
C LEU A 94 22.90 -14.49 7.98
N PRO A 95 22.90 -13.77 9.13
CA PRO A 95 22.77 -14.40 10.45
C PRO A 95 21.43 -15.13 10.60
N PRO A 96 21.36 -16.21 11.42
CA PRO A 96 20.13 -16.96 11.59
C PRO A 96 18.97 -16.10 12.09
N ALA A 97 17.88 -16.05 11.31
CA ALA A 97 16.67 -15.33 11.66
C ALA A 97 15.41 -16.07 11.21
N ARG A 98 14.27 -15.79 11.85
CA ARG A 98 12.98 -16.48 11.60
C ARG A 98 12.48 -16.32 10.16
N HIS A 99 12.82 -15.20 9.50
CA HIS A 99 12.32 -14.84 8.18
C HIS A 99 13.09 -15.50 7.01
N LEU A 100 14.27 -16.09 7.26
CA LEU A 100 15.13 -16.63 6.19
C LEU A 100 14.46 -17.76 5.40
N THR A 101 13.73 -18.65 6.07
CA THR A 101 13.00 -19.75 5.41
C THR A 101 11.92 -19.22 4.46
N GLY A 102 11.21 -18.16 4.87
CA GLY A 102 10.21 -17.50 4.04
C GLY A 102 10.82 -16.86 2.80
N TRP A 103 11.96 -16.18 2.93
CA TRP A 103 12.66 -15.60 1.80
C TRP A 103 13.20 -16.65 0.82
N ARG A 104 13.74 -17.78 1.30
CA ARG A 104 14.13 -18.90 0.41
C ARG A 104 12.95 -19.38 -0.43
N ALA A 105 11.81 -19.63 0.21
CA ALA A 105 10.60 -20.07 -0.49
C ALA A 105 10.13 -19.07 -1.55
N VAL A 106 10.25 -17.76 -1.27
CA VAL A 106 9.95 -16.70 -2.25
C VAL A 106 10.91 -16.75 -3.43
N LEU A 107 12.22 -16.86 -3.21
CA LEU A 107 13.21 -16.94 -4.29
C LEU A 107 13.00 -18.17 -5.17
N ASP A 108 12.62 -19.30 -4.58
CA ASP A 108 12.32 -20.53 -5.33
C ASP A 108 11.00 -20.43 -6.12
N GLY A 109 9.99 -19.75 -5.57
CA GLY A 109 8.75 -19.42 -6.27
C GLY A 109 8.99 -18.47 -7.46
N LEU A 110 9.87 -17.47 -7.30
CA LEU A 110 10.29 -16.58 -8.38
C LEU A 110 11.06 -17.32 -9.48
N ALA A 111 11.97 -18.22 -9.09
CA ALA A 111 12.70 -19.06 -10.05
C ALA A 111 11.75 -19.95 -10.87
N SER A 112 10.78 -20.57 -10.20
CA SER A 112 9.73 -21.39 -10.84
C SER A 112 8.90 -20.54 -11.81
N SER A 113 8.50 -19.34 -11.40
CA SER A 113 7.73 -18.40 -12.23
C SER A 113 8.53 -17.92 -13.46
N ALA A 114 9.82 -17.63 -13.31
CA ALA A 114 10.68 -17.30 -14.45
C ALA A 114 10.81 -18.46 -15.44
N ALA A 115 10.91 -19.70 -14.95
CA ALA A 115 10.95 -20.88 -15.81
C ALA A 115 9.66 -21.05 -16.62
N GLU A 116 8.48 -20.84 -16.01
CA GLU A 116 7.20 -20.91 -16.74
C GLU A 116 7.08 -19.79 -17.80
N ILE A 117 7.43 -18.56 -17.45
CA ILE A 117 7.40 -17.44 -18.41
C ILE A 117 8.36 -17.71 -19.58
N ARG A 118 9.59 -18.16 -19.30
CA ARG A 118 10.56 -18.52 -20.34
C ARG A 118 10.02 -19.62 -21.26
N ARG A 119 9.45 -20.69 -20.70
CA ARG A 119 8.86 -21.78 -21.50
C ARG A 119 7.77 -21.30 -22.45
N ALA A 120 6.98 -20.31 -22.03
CA ALA A 120 5.94 -19.71 -22.87
C ALA A 120 6.52 -18.78 -23.94
N LEU A 121 7.56 -18.01 -23.61
CA LEU A 121 8.29 -17.17 -24.57
C LEU A 121 9.01 -18.00 -25.65
N ASP A 122 9.53 -19.18 -25.28
CA ASP A 122 10.20 -20.10 -26.21
C ASP A 122 9.20 -20.84 -27.12
N ARG A 123 7.92 -20.92 -26.71
CA ARG A 123 6.85 -21.60 -27.44
C ARG A 123 5.60 -20.72 -27.48
N PRO A 124 5.65 -19.60 -28.22
CA PRO A 124 4.51 -18.69 -28.33
C PRO A 124 3.37 -19.36 -29.10
N ALA A 125 2.14 -19.14 -28.66
CA ALA A 125 0.96 -19.45 -29.44
C ALA A 125 0.90 -18.58 -30.71
N ALA A 126 0.03 -18.95 -31.66
CA ALA A 126 -0.12 -18.20 -32.91
C ALA A 126 -0.55 -16.74 -32.64
N PRO A 127 0.14 -15.73 -33.22
CA PRO A 127 -0.20 -14.34 -33.01
C PRO A 127 -1.64 -14.00 -33.43
N GLY A 128 -2.33 -13.20 -32.62
CA GLY A 128 -3.72 -12.81 -32.79
C GLY A 128 -4.75 -13.90 -32.43
N SER A 129 -4.31 -15.09 -31.99
CA SER A 129 -5.22 -16.22 -31.73
C SER A 129 -5.85 -16.15 -30.33
N PRO A 130 -7.01 -16.81 -30.11
CA PRO A 130 -7.54 -17.02 -28.76
C PRO A 130 -6.57 -17.78 -27.84
N ALA A 131 -5.72 -18.64 -28.40
CA ALA A 131 -4.72 -19.40 -27.66
C ALA A 131 -3.59 -18.51 -27.12
N GLU A 132 -3.19 -17.47 -27.87
CA GLU A 132 -2.23 -16.45 -27.40
C GLU A 132 -2.80 -15.66 -26.23
N ARG A 133 -4.05 -15.20 -26.34
CA ARG A 133 -4.72 -14.51 -25.22
C ARG A 133 -4.83 -15.40 -23.98
N ALA A 134 -5.16 -16.68 -24.15
CA ALA A 134 -5.20 -17.63 -23.05
C ALA A 134 -3.81 -17.88 -22.43
N GLN A 135 -2.77 -17.96 -23.27
CA GLN A 135 -1.38 -18.09 -22.81
C GLN A 135 -0.94 -16.87 -22.00
N HIS A 136 -1.19 -15.65 -22.48
CA HIS A 136 -0.87 -14.42 -21.75
C HIS A 136 -1.62 -14.35 -20.40
N ALA A 137 -2.91 -14.66 -20.40
CA ALA A 137 -3.70 -14.69 -19.18
C ALA A 137 -3.18 -15.74 -18.17
N ALA A 138 -2.73 -16.90 -18.64
CA ALA A 138 -2.15 -17.93 -17.78
C ALA A 138 -0.80 -17.51 -17.16
N LEU A 139 -0.06 -16.61 -17.81
CA LEU A 139 1.20 -16.07 -17.28
C LEU A 139 1.00 -14.94 -16.26
N TRP A 140 -0.21 -14.35 -16.19
CA TRP A 140 -0.50 -13.23 -15.30
C TRP A 140 -0.08 -13.48 -13.84
N PRO A 141 -0.41 -14.62 -13.20
CA PRO A 141 0.02 -14.88 -11.81
C PRO A 141 1.55 -14.86 -11.64
N HIS A 142 2.30 -15.38 -12.61
CA HIS A 142 3.77 -15.41 -12.59
C HIS A 142 4.38 -14.00 -12.75
N LEU A 143 3.81 -13.19 -13.65
CA LEU A 143 4.23 -11.81 -13.86
C LEU A 143 3.96 -10.95 -12.61
N THR A 144 2.79 -11.14 -11.99
CA THR A 144 2.44 -10.45 -10.74
C THR A 144 3.31 -10.89 -9.57
N ALA A 145 3.66 -12.18 -9.46
CA ALA A 145 4.57 -12.66 -8.43
C ALA A 145 5.96 -12.00 -8.55
N TRP A 146 6.48 -11.84 -9.77
CA TRP A 146 7.71 -11.08 -10.00
C TRP A 146 7.56 -9.60 -9.64
N ALA A 147 6.43 -8.98 -9.96
CA ALA A 147 6.20 -7.57 -9.64
C ALA A 147 6.10 -7.32 -8.13
N ASP A 148 5.44 -8.22 -7.39
CA ASP A 148 5.23 -8.13 -5.94
C ASP A 148 6.48 -8.52 -5.15
N HIS A 149 7.24 -9.53 -5.59
CA HIS A 149 8.32 -10.12 -4.80
C HIS A 149 9.73 -9.83 -5.31
N SER A 150 9.91 -9.24 -6.51
CA SER A 150 11.25 -8.79 -6.95
C SER A 150 11.94 -7.78 -6.02
N PRO A 151 11.24 -6.93 -5.22
CA PRO A 151 11.90 -6.13 -4.20
C PRO A 151 12.64 -6.97 -3.14
N ILE A 152 12.12 -8.16 -2.78
CA ILE A 152 12.80 -9.05 -1.83
C ILE A 152 14.12 -9.54 -2.45
N ALA A 153 14.09 -10.03 -3.69
CA ALA A 153 15.30 -10.49 -4.38
C ALA A 153 16.33 -9.35 -4.57
N SER A 154 15.86 -8.15 -4.94
CA SER A 154 16.70 -6.96 -5.13
C SER A 154 17.36 -6.53 -3.82
N ASN A 155 16.56 -6.34 -2.76
CA ASN A 155 17.08 -5.94 -1.45
C ASN A 155 18.03 -6.97 -0.86
N LEU A 156 17.79 -8.28 -1.08
CA LEU A 156 18.71 -9.34 -0.67
C LEU A 156 20.01 -9.29 -1.43
N ALA A 157 19.97 -9.16 -2.76
CA ALA A 157 21.18 -9.01 -3.57
C ALA A 157 22.01 -7.79 -3.12
N ASP A 158 21.35 -6.68 -2.77
CA ASP A 158 22.00 -5.46 -2.27
C ASP A 158 22.59 -5.62 -0.85
N GLN A 159 22.16 -6.60 -0.03
CA GLN A 159 22.75 -6.82 1.31
C GLN A 159 24.24 -7.15 1.26
N ARG A 160 24.68 -7.77 0.17
CA ARG A 160 26.08 -8.17 -0.05
C ARG A 160 27.00 -6.96 -0.27
N ASP A 161 26.50 -5.96 -0.99
CA ASP A 161 27.22 -4.71 -1.23
C ASP A 161 27.11 -3.74 -0.04
N GLY A 162 26.07 -3.89 0.79
CA GLY A 162 25.80 -3.11 2.01
C GLY A 162 26.66 -3.49 3.22
N HIS A 163 27.67 -4.36 3.04
CA HIS A 163 28.65 -4.63 4.08
C HIS A 163 29.42 -3.35 4.40
N HIS A 164 29.07 -2.70 5.51
CA HIS A 164 29.94 -2.43 6.64
C HIS A 164 29.19 -1.51 7.60
N TYR A 165 28.66 -2.09 8.69
CA TYR A 165 28.47 -1.29 9.89
C TYR A 165 29.84 -0.72 10.28
N LYS A 166 30.05 0.57 10.00
CA LYS A 166 31.35 1.20 10.14
C LYS A 166 31.54 1.56 11.61
N ALA A 167 32.28 0.69 12.30
CA ALA A 167 32.76 0.84 13.68
C ALA A 167 31.63 0.87 14.74
N PRO A 168 31.45 -0.23 15.50
CA PRO A 168 30.65 -0.17 16.73
C PRO A 168 31.17 0.90 17.69
N LEU A 169 30.26 1.59 18.36
CA LEU A 169 30.60 2.38 19.55
C LEU A 169 31.38 1.51 20.54
N SER A 170 32.33 2.12 21.26
CA SER A 170 32.95 1.44 22.40
C SER A 170 31.90 1.14 23.47
N ASP A 171 32.14 0.14 24.33
CA ASP A 171 31.19 -0.23 25.40
C ASP A 171 30.86 0.96 26.31
N GLU A 172 31.86 1.81 26.60
CA GLU A 172 31.70 3.01 27.42
C GLU A 172 30.82 4.06 26.73
N GLU A 173 31.07 4.33 25.44
CA GLU A 173 30.27 5.28 24.65
C GLU A 173 28.83 4.77 24.48
N GLN A 174 28.66 3.48 24.20
CA GLN A 174 27.35 2.86 24.10
C GLN A 174 26.57 3.00 25.41
N GLN A 175 27.19 2.74 26.55
CA GLN A 175 26.54 2.88 27.86
C GLN A 175 26.15 4.34 28.13
N LEU A 176 27.06 5.28 27.86
CA LEU A 176 26.82 6.71 28.01
C LEU A 176 25.62 7.19 27.18
N TRP A 177 25.63 6.88 25.88
CA TRP A 177 24.57 7.30 24.97
C TRP A 177 23.25 6.61 25.25
N THR A 178 23.28 5.33 25.61
CA THR A 178 22.07 4.60 26.03
C THR A 178 21.46 5.23 27.27
N ALA A 179 22.26 5.61 28.28
CA ALA A 179 21.77 6.30 29.46
C ALA A 179 21.15 7.67 29.12
N ARG A 180 21.80 8.46 28.24
CA ARG A 180 21.27 9.74 27.75
C ARG A 180 19.93 9.57 27.03
N ALA A 181 19.84 8.61 26.12
CA ALA A 181 18.62 8.34 25.36
C ALA A 181 17.48 7.87 26.27
N ARG A 182 17.76 7.02 27.28
CA ARG A 182 16.75 6.62 28.28
C ARG A 182 16.27 7.81 29.11
N ALA A 183 17.17 8.70 29.52
CA ALA A 183 16.80 9.92 30.23
C ALA A 183 15.98 10.89 29.36
N ALA A 184 16.26 10.97 28.07
CA ALA A 184 15.44 11.73 27.12
C ALA A 184 14.05 11.11 26.95
N GLN A 185 13.99 9.77 26.80
CA GLN A 185 12.73 9.04 26.67
C GLN A 185 11.80 9.24 27.87
N THR A 186 12.31 9.14 29.10
CA THR A 186 11.49 9.32 30.31
C THR A 186 10.94 10.73 30.46
N ARG A 187 11.59 11.73 29.87
CA ARG A 187 11.11 13.12 29.82
C ARG A 187 10.25 13.44 28.58
N GLY A 188 10.06 12.49 27.67
CA GLY A 188 9.35 12.70 26.41
C GLY A 188 10.14 13.53 25.37
N ALA A 189 11.47 13.60 25.49
CA ALA A 189 12.37 14.37 24.63
C ALA A 189 13.13 13.48 23.61
N LEU A 190 12.63 12.27 23.36
CA LEU A 190 13.16 11.34 22.36
C LEU A 190 12.11 11.17 21.26
N GLU A 191 12.35 11.78 20.10
CA GLU A 191 11.44 11.74 18.97
C GLU A 191 11.86 10.65 17.98
N LEU A 192 11.06 9.59 17.86
CA LEU A 192 11.33 8.48 16.93
C LEU A 192 10.90 8.87 15.52
N THR A 193 11.74 8.61 14.51
CA THR A 193 11.47 9.03 13.12
C THR A 193 11.30 7.87 12.16
N GLU A 194 12.34 7.05 12.01
CA GLU A 194 12.35 5.92 11.09
C GLU A 194 12.68 4.61 11.81
N SER A 195 12.12 3.49 11.35
CA SER A 195 12.41 2.17 11.90
C SER A 195 12.46 1.11 10.80
N TRP A 196 13.42 0.19 10.90
CA TRP A 196 13.57 -0.96 10.01
C TRP A 196 14.10 -2.18 10.77
N TYR A 197 14.08 -3.34 10.13
CA TYR A 197 14.73 -4.54 10.66
C TYR A 197 16.12 -4.72 10.04
N ALA A 198 17.08 -5.08 10.87
CA ALA A 198 18.39 -5.54 10.42
C ALA A 198 18.37 -7.06 10.12
N ALA A 199 19.43 -7.56 9.49
CA ALA A 199 19.52 -8.97 9.05
C ALA A 199 19.44 -10.01 10.17
N ASP A 200 19.79 -9.64 11.40
CA ASP A 200 19.65 -10.49 12.57
C ASP A 200 18.22 -10.51 13.15
N GLY A 201 17.28 -9.81 12.52
CA GLY A 201 15.90 -9.73 12.96
C GLY A 201 15.66 -8.78 14.13
N GLN A 202 16.62 -7.94 14.50
CA GLN A 202 16.42 -6.89 15.50
C GLN A 202 15.96 -5.58 14.82
N PRO A 203 14.99 -4.86 15.42
CA PRO A 203 14.61 -3.55 14.92
C PRO A 203 15.72 -2.53 15.21
N ILE A 204 15.95 -1.64 14.25
CA ILE A 204 16.73 -0.42 14.39
C ILE A 204 15.77 0.76 14.25
N THR A 205 15.83 1.71 15.17
CA THR A 205 15.00 2.92 15.18
C THR A 205 15.89 4.16 15.27
N LEU A 206 15.71 5.11 14.37
CA LEU A 206 16.31 6.43 14.46
C LEU A 206 15.47 7.32 15.38
N ALA A 207 16.15 8.12 16.19
CA ALA A 207 15.50 9.08 17.05
C ALA A 207 16.31 10.37 17.18
N TYR A 208 15.61 11.50 17.25
CA TYR A 208 16.20 12.77 17.64
C TYR A 208 16.22 12.88 19.17
N LEU A 209 17.40 13.19 19.71
CA LEU A 209 17.54 13.70 21.06
C LEU A 209 17.32 15.21 21.02
N VAL A 210 16.15 15.65 21.50
CA VAL A 210 15.84 17.06 21.64
C VAL A 210 16.58 17.58 22.88
N GLY A 211 17.74 18.19 22.65
CA GLY A 211 18.53 18.92 23.65
C GLY A 211 18.36 20.43 23.55
N ASP A 212 19.05 21.18 24.41
CA ASP A 212 18.83 22.63 24.55
C ASP A 212 19.36 23.48 23.37
N ASP A 213 20.29 22.99 22.52
CA ASP A 213 20.80 23.77 21.37
C ASP A 213 21.23 22.96 20.10
N ASP A 214 21.29 21.62 20.13
CA ASP A 214 21.63 20.79 18.94
C ASP A 214 20.84 19.46 18.93
N SER A 215 20.14 19.17 17.82
CA SER A 215 19.42 17.91 17.61
C SER A 215 20.38 16.80 17.17
N THR A 216 20.74 15.89 18.06
CA THR A 216 21.56 14.72 17.72
C THR A 216 20.68 13.55 17.29
N VAL A 217 20.99 12.91 16.15
CA VAL A 217 20.33 11.66 15.75
C VAL A 217 21.01 10.49 16.45
N VAL A 218 20.25 9.65 17.14
CA VAL A 218 20.74 8.38 17.71
C VAL A 218 20.05 7.20 17.05
N ALA A 219 20.79 6.11 16.90
CA ALA A 219 20.27 4.85 16.39
C ALA A 219 20.11 3.86 17.53
N LEU A 220 18.89 3.39 17.74
CA LEU A 220 18.49 2.46 18.78
C LEU A 220 18.39 1.05 18.19
N ARG A 221 18.90 0.05 18.89
CA ARG A 221 18.70 -1.38 18.55
C ARG A 221 17.81 -2.03 19.60
N GLY A 222 16.75 -2.69 19.14
CA GLY A 222 15.68 -3.25 19.99
C GLY A 222 14.49 -2.30 20.13
N ASP A 223 13.36 -2.81 20.63
CA ASP A 223 12.11 -2.03 20.80
C ASP A 223 12.28 -0.98 21.92
N PRO A 224 12.18 0.33 21.61
CA PRO A 224 12.27 1.40 22.61
C PRO A 224 11.22 1.27 23.74
N GLY A 225 10.11 0.57 23.50
CA GLY A 225 9.02 0.34 24.44
C GLY A 225 9.29 -0.71 25.52
N VAL A 226 10.41 -1.44 25.47
CA VAL A 226 10.80 -2.42 26.52
C VAL A 226 12.17 -2.11 27.11
N PRO A 227 12.47 -2.55 28.34
CA PRO A 227 13.85 -2.55 28.81
C PRO A 227 14.74 -3.43 27.93
N GLY A 228 16.00 -3.02 27.71
CA GLY A 228 17.01 -3.85 27.06
C GLY A 228 17.52 -3.34 25.71
N TRP A 229 16.88 -2.33 25.10
CA TRP A 229 17.42 -1.66 23.93
C TRP A 229 18.69 -0.84 24.26
N GLN A 230 19.51 -0.62 23.24
CA GLN A 230 20.81 0.04 23.34
C GLN A 230 21.02 1.02 22.17
N VAL A 231 21.77 2.09 22.41
CA VAL A 231 22.24 2.97 21.33
C VAL A 231 23.41 2.27 20.61
N ILE A 232 23.35 2.22 19.28
CA ILE A 232 24.40 1.64 18.43
C ILE A 232 25.12 2.69 17.61
N GLY A 233 24.65 3.94 17.59
CA GLY A 233 25.35 5.02 16.91
C GLY A 233 24.73 6.36 17.21
N HIS A 234 25.50 7.41 16.98
CA HIS A 234 25.03 8.79 17.01
C HIS A 234 25.60 9.54 15.81
N PHE A 235 24.79 10.41 15.22
CA PHE A 235 25.04 11.02 13.91
C PHE A 235 24.57 12.48 13.90
N ALA A 236 25.16 13.29 13.02
CA ALA A 236 24.71 14.67 12.84
C ALA A 236 23.31 14.74 12.22
N HIS A 237 22.99 13.81 11.31
CA HIS A 237 21.70 13.74 10.65
C HIS A 237 21.38 12.33 10.11
N GLU A 238 20.11 12.08 9.77
CA GLU A 238 19.58 10.77 9.33
C GLU A 238 20.32 10.18 8.12
N TYR A 239 20.75 11.02 7.17
CA TYR A 239 21.48 10.56 5.99
C TYR A 239 22.87 9.95 6.31
N GLU A 240 23.54 10.40 7.38
CA GLU A 240 24.80 9.80 7.84
C GLU A 240 24.53 8.46 8.52
N ALA A 241 23.46 8.42 9.34
CA ALA A 241 23.01 7.22 10.00
C ALA A 241 22.72 6.11 8.98
N GLY A 242 21.97 6.42 7.92
CA GLY A 242 21.64 5.47 6.85
C GLY A 242 22.86 4.91 6.09
N LYS A 243 24.00 5.59 6.09
CA LYS A 243 25.26 5.09 5.48
C LYS A 243 26.10 4.23 6.41
N ALA A 244 25.99 4.44 7.72
CA ALA A 244 26.85 3.82 8.71
C ALA A 244 26.19 2.61 9.39
N LEU A 245 24.85 2.58 9.45
CA LEU A 245 24.07 1.54 10.11
C LEU A 245 23.88 0.29 9.25
N PRO A 246 23.55 -0.86 9.86
CA PRO A 246 23.13 -2.05 9.12
C PRO A 246 21.99 -1.73 8.14
N ALA A 247 22.15 -2.20 6.91
CA ALA A 247 21.16 -2.01 5.86
C ALA A 247 19.79 -2.62 6.25
N PRO A 248 18.69 -1.99 5.83
CA PRO A 248 17.36 -2.55 6.04
C PRO A 248 17.20 -3.84 5.24
N VAL A 249 16.62 -4.86 5.87
CA VAL A 249 16.16 -6.05 5.16
C VAL A 249 14.81 -5.81 4.48
N PRO A 250 14.40 -6.67 3.52
CA PRO A 250 13.07 -6.56 2.93
C PRO A 250 11.97 -6.51 4.01
N PRO A 251 11.08 -5.50 3.99
CA PRO A 251 10.01 -5.42 4.97
C PRO A 251 9.03 -6.59 4.82
N GLY A 252 8.41 -6.98 5.92
CA GLY A 252 7.31 -7.94 5.93
C GLY A 252 6.05 -7.39 5.26
N VAL A 253 5.12 -8.28 4.94
CA VAL A 253 3.78 -7.94 4.45
C VAL A 253 2.73 -8.45 5.44
N LEU A 254 1.65 -7.69 5.64
CA LEU A 254 0.57 -8.10 6.53
C LEU A 254 -0.13 -9.37 6.03
N ARG A 255 -0.31 -9.47 4.70
CA ARG A 255 -1.03 -10.54 4.01
C ARG A 255 -0.19 -11.01 2.84
N SER A 256 0.37 -12.21 2.95
CA SER A 256 1.17 -12.84 1.90
C SER A 256 0.32 -13.42 0.76
N ASP A 257 -0.98 -13.55 1.00
CA ASP A 257 -1.99 -14.05 0.05
C ASP A 257 -2.57 -12.96 -0.86
N ILE A 258 -2.23 -11.68 -0.63
CA ILE A 258 -2.81 -10.55 -1.36
C ILE A 258 -1.77 -9.93 -2.28
N SER A 259 -2.10 -9.89 -3.57
CA SER A 259 -1.35 -9.16 -4.59
C SER A 259 -2.13 -7.91 -5.00
N ARG A 260 -1.42 -6.78 -5.16
CA ARG A 260 -2.03 -5.54 -5.66
C ARG A 260 -2.54 -5.67 -7.09
N PHE A 261 -1.98 -6.60 -7.87
CA PHE A 261 -2.31 -6.83 -9.27
C PHE A 261 -3.41 -7.89 -9.45
N ASN A 262 -3.72 -8.64 -8.39
CA ASN A 262 -4.79 -9.64 -8.35
C ASN A 262 -5.93 -9.24 -7.40
N ARG A 263 -6.18 -7.93 -7.25
CA ARG A 263 -7.30 -7.44 -6.47
C ARG A 263 -8.61 -7.98 -7.06
N PRO A 264 -9.50 -8.56 -6.23
CA PRO A 264 -10.86 -8.82 -6.64
C PRO A 264 -11.51 -7.53 -7.19
N ALA A 265 -12.50 -7.67 -8.07
CA ALA A 265 -13.28 -6.52 -8.49
C ALA A 265 -13.86 -5.82 -7.24
N PRO A 266 -13.75 -4.49 -7.14
CA PRO A 266 -14.23 -3.76 -5.97
C PRO A 266 -15.70 -4.09 -5.76
N ALA A 267 -16.05 -4.39 -4.52
CA ALA A 267 -17.44 -4.58 -4.12
C ALA A 267 -18.23 -3.29 -4.42
N PRO A 268 -19.45 -3.38 -4.99
CA PRO A 268 -20.32 -2.24 -5.19
C PRO A 268 -20.41 -1.40 -3.92
N GLU A 269 -20.15 -0.10 -4.02
CA GLU A 269 -20.19 0.81 -2.89
C GLU A 269 -21.56 1.50 -2.81
N LEU A 270 -22.17 1.43 -1.64
CA LEU A 270 -23.26 2.32 -1.24
C LEU A 270 -22.62 3.57 -0.62
N SER A 271 -22.63 4.66 -1.38
CA SER A 271 -22.10 5.93 -0.89
C SER A 271 -22.93 6.42 0.29
N LEU A 272 -22.27 6.85 1.37
CA LEU A 272 -22.95 7.51 2.48
C LEU A 272 -23.73 8.75 2.01
N GLN A 273 -23.24 9.45 0.99
CA GLN A 273 -23.95 10.58 0.39
C GLN A 273 -25.24 10.15 -0.31
N ASP A 274 -25.24 8.99 -0.96
CA ASP A 274 -26.46 8.45 -1.59
C ASP A 274 -27.46 8.01 -0.52
N LEU A 275 -27.01 7.33 0.54
CA LEU A 275 -27.87 6.96 1.67
C LEU A 275 -28.49 8.19 2.36
N ILE A 276 -27.69 9.24 2.59
CA ILE A 276 -28.21 10.52 3.12
C ILE A 276 -29.23 11.13 2.16
N ARG A 277 -28.96 11.11 0.85
CA ARG A 277 -29.91 11.59 -0.16
C ARG A 277 -31.20 10.80 -0.12
N ASP A 278 -31.14 9.48 -0.01
CA ASP A 278 -32.33 8.61 0.04
C ASP A 278 -33.19 8.90 1.27
N VAL A 279 -32.60 9.23 2.42
CA VAL A 279 -33.34 9.70 3.61
C VAL A 279 -33.95 11.09 3.39
N VAL A 280 -33.20 12.02 2.79
CA VAL A 280 -33.64 13.40 2.56
C VAL A 280 -34.76 13.48 1.51
N GLU A 281 -34.69 12.65 0.47
CA GLU A 281 -35.69 12.53 -0.59
C GLU A 281 -36.82 11.57 -0.22
N GLY A 282 -36.67 10.81 0.86
CA GLY A 282 -37.66 9.87 1.37
C GLY A 282 -38.95 10.55 1.82
N HIS A 283 -40.07 9.88 1.60
CA HIS A 283 -41.41 10.37 1.96
C HIS A 283 -42.08 9.54 3.06
N SER A 284 -41.52 8.36 3.35
CA SER A 284 -42.00 7.41 4.34
C SER A 284 -40.91 6.99 5.32
N ALA A 285 -41.31 6.49 6.49
CA ALA A 285 -40.37 5.87 7.44
C ALA A 285 -39.66 4.64 6.84
N GLY A 286 -40.30 3.95 5.89
CA GLY A 286 -39.71 2.85 5.13
C GLY A 286 -38.52 3.26 4.25
N ASP A 287 -38.53 4.46 3.67
CA ASP A 287 -37.40 4.98 2.89
C ASP A 287 -36.17 5.21 3.78
N ALA A 288 -36.39 5.78 4.97
CA ALA A 288 -35.35 5.96 5.96
C ALA A 288 -34.85 4.62 6.52
N SER A 289 -35.74 3.67 6.79
CA SER A 289 -35.40 2.30 7.19
C SER A 289 -34.49 1.62 6.17
N ASN A 290 -34.85 1.66 4.88
CA ASN A 290 -34.04 1.06 3.82
C ASN A 290 -32.65 1.67 3.71
N ALA A 291 -32.53 2.99 3.86
CA ALA A 291 -31.23 3.66 3.84
C ALA A 291 -30.36 3.24 5.05
N LEU A 292 -30.95 3.11 6.24
CA LEU A 292 -30.23 2.63 7.42
C LEU A 292 -29.83 1.16 7.32
N LEU A 293 -30.72 0.28 6.81
CA LEU A 293 -30.38 -1.12 6.53
C LEU A 293 -29.25 -1.24 5.50
N GLY A 294 -29.23 -0.37 4.49
CA GLY A 294 -28.12 -0.26 3.54
C GLY A 294 -26.80 0.14 4.19
N ALA A 295 -26.83 0.97 5.24
CA ALA A 295 -25.63 1.40 5.97
C ALA A 295 -24.97 0.26 6.77
N VAL A 296 -25.78 -0.68 7.27
CA VAL A 296 -25.38 -1.80 8.13
C VAL A 296 -25.31 -3.14 7.39
N GLN A 297 -25.65 -3.16 6.10
CA GLN A 297 -25.67 -4.36 5.28
C GLN A 297 -24.35 -5.12 5.35
N ARG A 298 -24.41 -6.44 5.56
CA ARG A 298 -23.26 -7.34 5.54
C ARG A 298 -23.14 -8.07 4.20
N GLY A 299 -21.95 -8.60 3.91
CA GLY A 299 -21.68 -9.44 2.74
C GLY A 299 -21.00 -8.68 1.60
N TYR A 300 -21.16 -9.18 0.37
CA TYR A 300 -20.42 -8.66 -0.79
C TYR A 300 -20.69 -7.17 -1.08
N ALA A 301 -21.86 -6.65 -0.73
CA ALA A 301 -22.19 -5.22 -0.82
C ALA A 301 -22.22 -4.60 0.60
N ALA A 302 -21.18 -4.86 1.39
CA ALA A 302 -21.09 -4.37 2.76
C ALA A 302 -21.29 -2.85 2.82
N GLY A 303 -22.16 -2.41 3.73
CA GLY A 303 -22.44 -1.02 3.99
C GLY A 303 -21.27 -0.29 4.65
N PRO A 304 -21.27 1.05 4.65
CA PRO A 304 -20.19 1.88 5.19
C PRO A 304 -19.81 1.57 6.65
N MET A 305 -20.76 1.19 7.52
CA MET A 305 -20.43 0.87 8.92
C MET A 305 -19.65 -0.43 9.04
N VAL A 306 -20.03 -1.45 8.26
CA VAL A 306 -19.33 -2.74 8.21
C VAL A 306 -17.92 -2.58 7.63
N ARG A 307 -17.77 -1.80 6.56
CA ARG A 307 -16.45 -1.50 5.96
C ARG A 307 -15.52 -0.75 6.91
N LEU A 308 -16.05 0.18 7.71
CA LEU A 308 -15.27 0.88 8.72
C LEU A 308 -14.79 -0.08 9.82
N GLN A 309 -15.64 -1.04 10.23
CA GLN A 309 -15.23 -2.10 11.16
C GLN A 309 -14.09 -2.94 10.59
N GLU A 310 -14.19 -3.38 9.32
CA GLU A 310 -13.14 -4.14 8.63
C GLU A 310 -11.81 -3.38 8.52
N LEU A 311 -11.87 -2.06 8.27
CA LEU A 311 -10.68 -1.19 8.25
C LEU A 311 -9.99 -1.15 9.62
N LEU A 312 -10.75 -0.97 10.70
CA LEU A 312 -10.18 -0.93 12.06
C LEU A 312 -9.56 -2.26 12.46
N GLU A 313 -10.21 -3.37 12.12
CA GLU A 313 -9.71 -4.71 12.38
C GLU A 313 -8.42 -4.98 11.59
N THR A 314 -8.39 -4.67 10.30
CA THR A 314 -7.18 -4.80 9.46
C THR A 314 -6.04 -3.91 9.97
N SER A 315 -6.36 -2.69 10.41
CA SER A 315 -5.37 -1.76 11.00
C SER A 315 -4.84 -2.26 12.34
N SER A 316 -5.69 -2.92 13.14
CA SER A 316 -5.28 -3.57 14.39
C SER A 316 -4.31 -4.72 14.12
N GLN A 317 -4.60 -5.57 13.14
CA GLN A 317 -3.71 -6.65 12.71
C GLN A 317 -2.35 -6.10 12.24
N PHE A 318 -2.35 -5.01 11.46
CA PHE A 318 -1.11 -4.32 11.07
C PHE A 318 -0.31 -3.85 12.28
N ALA A 319 -0.95 -3.13 13.21
CA ALA A 319 -0.27 -2.62 14.40
C ALA A 319 0.29 -3.74 15.29
N SER A 320 -0.41 -4.87 15.39
CA SER A 320 0.08 -6.05 16.10
C SER A 320 1.26 -6.71 15.39
N ALA A 321 1.27 -6.71 14.06
CA ALA A 321 2.34 -7.29 13.23
C ALA A 321 3.66 -6.50 13.26
N LEU A 322 3.66 -5.28 13.82
CA LEU A 322 4.88 -4.53 14.09
C LEU A 322 5.73 -5.15 15.21
N GLU A 323 5.17 -6.09 16.00
CA GLU A 323 5.84 -6.78 17.10
C GLU A 323 6.46 -5.86 18.19
N THR A 324 6.08 -4.58 18.24
CA THR A 324 6.48 -3.63 19.29
C THR A 324 5.43 -3.50 20.40
N VAL A 325 5.83 -3.01 21.58
CA VAL A 325 4.89 -2.68 22.67
C VAL A 325 3.88 -1.63 22.23
N GLN A 326 4.33 -0.55 21.59
CA GLN A 326 3.44 0.50 21.10
C GLN A 326 2.47 -0.04 20.04
N GLY A 327 2.94 -0.90 19.13
CA GLY A 327 2.10 -1.58 18.15
C GLY A 327 0.99 -2.39 18.80
N ARG A 328 1.31 -3.20 19.83
CA ARG A 328 0.31 -3.96 20.60
C ARG A 328 -0.71 -3.08 21.32
N GLN A 329 -0.29 -1.95 21.89
CA GLN A 329 -1.20 -0.99 22.52
C GLN A 329 -2.15 -0.34 21.51
N ILE A 330 -1.63 0.06 20.34
CA ILE A 330 -2.44 0.61 19.25
C ILE A 330 -3.43 -0.43 18.74
N ALA A 331 -2.99 -1.67 18.51
CA ALA A 331 -3.86 -2.78 18.11
C ALA A 331 -5.02 -2.98 19.11
N ALA A 332 -4.72 -3.04 20.41
CA ALA A 332 -5.75 -3.18 21.44
C ALA A 332 -6.79 -2.05 21.41
N ARG A 333 -6.35 -0.80 21.19
CA ARG A 333 -7.24 0.36 21.05
C ARG A 333 -8.09 0.28 19.79
N LEU A 334 -7.51 -0.07 18.64
CA LEU A 334 -8.23 -0.23 17.38
C LEU A 334 -9.27 -1.35 17.44
N SER A 335 -8.93 -2.51 18.02
CA SER A 335 -9.90 -3.60 18.23
C SER A 335 -11.02 -3.21 19.21
N ALA A 336 -10.74 -2.37 20.21
CA ALA A 336 -11.79 -1.84 21.10
C ALA A 336 -12.76 -0.92 20.35
N LEU A 337 -12.24 -0.03 19.47
CA LEU A 337 -13.06 0.80 18.59
C LEU A 337 -13.88 -0.05 17.61
N GLY A 338 -13.30 -1.11 17.03
CA GLY A 338 -14.02 -2.05 16.17
C GLY A 338 -15.25 -2.67 16.85
N ARG A 339 -15.13 -3.07 18.12
CA ARG A 339 -16.26 -3.57 18.93
C ARG A 339 -17.33 -2.50 19.20
N GLN A 340 -16.94 -1.24 19.37
CA GLN A 340 -17.89 -0.13 19.53
C GLN A 340 -18.68 0.11 18.24
N ILE A 341 -18.02 0.03 17.07
CA ILE A 341 -18.71 0.11 15.78
C ILE A 341 -19.67 -1.06 15.62
N GLU A 342 -19.26 -2.29 15.96
CA GLU A 342 -20.15 -3.45 15.88
C GLU A 342 -21.41 -3.29 16.74
N PHE A 343 -21.27 -2.72 17.95
CA PHE A 343 -22.41 -2.37 18.79
C PHE A 343 -23.32 -1.33 18.11
N LEU A 344 -22.74 -0.23 17.62
CA LEU A 344 -23.50 0.82 16.91
C LEU A 344 -24.19 0.30 15.65
N THR A 345 -23.55 -0.62 14.90
CA THR A 345 -24.14 -1.27 13.72
C THR A 345 -25.41 -2.02 14.10
N ARG A 346 -25.41 -2.74 15.23
CA ARG A 346 -26.59 -3.45 15.73
C ARG A 346 -27.71 -2.50 16.18
N GLU A 347 -27.37 -1.43 16.89
CA GLU A 347 -28.36 -0.42 17.31
C GLU A 347 -28.99 0.30 16.11
N VAL A 348 -28.22 0.59 15.06
CA VAL A 348 -28.73 1.18 13.82
C VAL A 348 -29.61 0.19 13.07
N GLU A 349 -29.25 -1.10 13.05
CA GLU A 349 -30.07 -2.17 12.48
C GLU A 349 -31.44 -2.25 13.19
N GLU A 350 -31.46 -2.29 14.53
CA GLU A 350 -32.69 -2.30 15.33
C GLU A 350 -33.56 -1.04 15.09
N ALA A 351 -32.95 0.15 15.10
CA ALA A 351 -33.67 1.39 14.80
C ALA A 351 -34.23 1.42 13.37
N ALA A 352 -33.52 0.81 12.41
CA ALA A 352 -34.00 0.68 11.05
C ALA A 352 -35.20 -0.26 10.96
N GLU A 353 -35.17 -1.38 11.69
CA GLU A 353 -36.29 -2.32 11.78
C GLU A 353 -37.52 -1.66 12.43
N ASP A 354 -37.34 -0.91 13.51
CA ASP A 354 -38.42 -0.15 14.17
C ASP A 354 -39.05 0.90 13.24
N LEU A 355 -38.22 1.65 12.49
CA LEU A 355 -38.71 2.58 11.47
C LEU A 355 -39.42 1.85 10.33
N GLY A 356 -38.95 0.68 9.92
CA GLY A 356 -39.57 -0.15 8.89
C GLY A 356 -40.92 -0.73 9.32
N ALA A 357 -41.07 -1.06 10.61
CA ALA A 357 -42.33 -1.47 11.21
C ALA A 357 -43.32 -0.30 11.36
N THR A 358 -42.81 0.93 11.34
CA THR A 358 -43.62 2.14 11.45
C THR A 358 -44.24 2.50 10.09
N VAL A 359 -45.55 2.33 9.93
CA VAL A 359 -46.29 2.82 8.76
C VAL A 359 -46.59 4.31 8.90
N ALA A 360 -45.54 5.15 8.84
CA ALA A 360 -45.65 6.60 8.93
C ALA A 360 -45.10 7.31 7.69
N VAL A 361 -45.67 8.48 7.40
CA VAL A 361 -45.22 9.42 6.39
C VAL A 361 -44.88 10.75 7.05
N LEU A 362 -44.06 11.56 6.36
CA LEU A 362 -43.75 12.90 6.85
C LEU A 362 -45.01 13.77 6.96
N PRO A 363 -45.14 14.61 8.00
CA PRO A 363 -46.29 15.49 8.16
C PRO A 363 -46.45 16.49 7.00
N PRO A 364 -47.69 16.82 6.59
CA PRO A 364 -47.96 17.66 5.41
C PRO A 364 -47.50 19.12 5.54
N HIS A 365 -47.24 19.60 6.76
CA HIS A 365 -46.68 20.94 6.99
C HIS A 365 -45.18 21.04 6.62
N ARG A 366 -44.52 19.92 6.30
CA ARG A 366 -43.19 19.90 5.67
C ARG A 366 -43.35 20.08 4.17
N THR A 367 -43.77 21.27 3.76
CA THR A 367 -44.13 21.56 2.38
C THR A 367 -42.88 21.70 1.51
N PRO A 368 -42.78 20.99 0.37
CA PRO A 368 -41.64 21.13 -0.53
C PRO A 368 -41.59 22.56 -1.08
N VAL A 369 -40.42 23.20 -0.99
CA VAL A 369 -40.20 24.55 -1.53
C VAL A 369 -39.87 24.42 -3.01
N LEU A 370 -40.69 25.01 -3.89
CA LEU A 370 -40.42 25.11 -5.31
C LEU A 370 -39.14 25.92 -5.55
N ARG A 371 -38.04 25.24 -5.89
CA ARG A 371 -36.79 25.89 -6.32
C ARG A 371 -36.74 25.91 -7.85
N THR A 372 -37.33 26.94 -8.45
CA THR A 372 -37.30 27.18 -9.91
C THR A 372 -36.06 27.94 -10.39
N ARG A 373 -35.02 28.11 -9.56
CA ARG A 373 -33.81 28.83 -9.98
C ARG A 373 -33.08 27.98 -11.04
N PRO A 374 -32.93 28.47 -12.29
CA PRO A 374 -32.12 27.78 -13.27
C PRO A 374 -30.70 27.68 -12.74
N ARG A 375 -30.13 26.48 -12.74
CA ARG A 375 -28.69 26.29 -12.49
C ARG A 375 -27.96 27.14 -13.55
N PRO A 376 -27.04 28.05 -13.17
CA PRO A 376 -26.26 28.76 -14.17
C PRO A 376 -25.53 27.71 -15.01
N ALA A 377 -25.64 27.81 -16.33
CA ALA A 377 -24.82 27.03 -17.23
C ALA A 377 -23.35 27.29 -16.87
N VAL A 378 -22.56 26.21 -16.83
CA VAL A 378 -21.17 26.19 -16.36
C VAL A 378 -20.26 27.17 -17.12
N ASP A 379 -20.70 27.68 -18.27
CA ASP A 379 -19.94 28.62 -19.13
C ASP A 379 -20.37 30.10 -19.05
N THR A 380 -21.15 30.51 -18.06
CA THR A 380 -21.53 31.93 -17.92
C THR A 380 -20.66 32.66 -16.90
N THR A 381 -19.79 33.55 -17.41
CA THR A 381 -18.97 34.48 -16.65
C THR A 381 -19.83 35.29 -15.67
N PRO A 382 -19.44 35.43 -14.38
CA PRO A 382 -20.23 36.19 -13.41
C PRO A 382 -20.36 37.66 -13.82
N PRO A 383 -21.53 38.31 -13.61
CA PRO A 383 -21.73 39.70 -13.98
C PRO A 383 -20.82 40.62 -13.15
N ALA A 384 -20.24 41.62 -13.82
CA ALA A 384 -19.35 42.59 -13.21
C ALA A 384 -20.04 43.34 -12.05
N PRO A 385 -19.34 43.56 -10.92
CA PRO A 385 -19.90 44.29 -9.79
C PRO A 385 -20.22 45.75 -10.18
N PRO A 386 -21.29 46.35 -9.61
CA PRO A 386 -21.68 47.71 -9.93
C PRO A 386 -20.60 48.73 -9.50
N PRO A 387 -20.46 49.85 -10.24
CA PRO A 387 -19.43 50.84 -9.96
C PRO A 387 -19.66 51.51 -8.60
N ARG A 388 -18.59 51.57 -7.79
CA ARG A 388 -18.59 52.30 -6.52
C ARG A 388 -18.78 53.79 -6.80
N ALA A 389 -19.90 54.33 -6.34
CA ALA A 389 -20.15 55.77 -6.33
C ALA A 389 -19.12 56.46 -5.43
N SER A 390 -18.41 57.44 -6.00
CA SER A 390 -17.46 58.31 -5.31
C SER A 390 -18.24 59.24 -4.37
N MET A 391 -18.09 59.08 -3.05
CA MET A 391 -18.53 60.10 -2.10
C MET A 391 -17.54 61.27 -2.13
N THR A 392 -18.08 62.44 -2.46
CA THR A 392 -17.41 63.73 -2.44
C THR A 392 -17.08 64.15 -1.01
N ALA A 393 -15.82 64.48 -0.77
CA ALA A 393 -15.39 65.17 0.45
C ALA A 393 -15.95 66.60 0.46
N ARG A 394 -16.59 67.00 1.55
CA ARG A 394 -16.82 68.41 1.88
C ARG A 394 -16.29 68.71 3.28
N HIS A 395 -15.25 69.54 3.29
CA HIS A 395 -14.79 70.33 4.42
C HIS A 395 -15.90 71.26 4.94
N ARG A 396 -16.11 71.28 6.25
CA ARG A 396 -15.71 72.44 7.08
C ARG A 396 -15.49 72.02 8.52
#